data_AF-A0A9D8S2L6-F1
#
_entry.id   AF-A0A9D8S2L6-F1
#
_cell.length_a   1.000
_cell.length_b   1.000
_cell.length_c   1.000
_cell.angle_alpha   90.00
_cell.angle_beta   90.00
_cell.angle_gamma   90.00
#
_symmetry.space_group_name_H-M   'P 1'
#
loop_
_entity.id
_entity.type
_entity.pdbx_description
1 polymer ?
#
loop_
_entity_poly.entity_id
_entity_poly.type
_entity_poly.pdbx_seq_one_letter_code
_entity_poly.pdbx_strand_id
1 'polypeptide(L)' 'MSIKEEILQAIKTLVKKEIQKQSQSRDVVIVVTGIKGDKITIDGAEYWLKDGIGLNLAVGTQVWVRIVGNEKYIASRR' A
#
# COMPACT_ATOMS: atom_id res chain seq x y z
N MET A 1 17.05 19.42 31.07
CA MET A 1 16.90 18.17 30.30
C MET A 1 18.16 17.37 30.54
N SER A 2 18.04 16.09 30.89
CA SER A 2 19.22 15.25 31.15
C SER A 2 19.82 14.74 29.83
N ILE A 3 21.12 14.46 29.82
CA ILE A 3 21.81 13.85 28.67
C ILE A 3 21.09 12.56 28.20
N LYS A 4 20.50 11.79 29.13
CA LYS A 4 19.74 10.59 28.79
C LYS A 4 18.49 10.90 27.97
N GLU A 5 17.78 11.99 28.29
CA GLU A 5 16.57 12.41 27.57
C GLU A 5 16.90 12.89 26.16
N GLU A 6 17.99 13.64 26.00
CA GLU A 6 18.47 14.11 24.68
C GLU A 6 18.85 12.94 23.76
N ILE A 7 19.57 11.95 24.30
CA ILE A 7 19.93 10.74 23.56
C ILE A 7 18.66 9.97 23.14
N LEU A 8 17.70 9.81 24.05
CA LEU A 8 16.44 9.12 23.73
C LEU A 8 15.65 9.85 22.64
N GLN A 9 15.63 11.19 22.68
CA GLN A 9 14.95 12.02 21.69
C GLN A 9 15.62 11.93 20.31
N ALA A 10 16.95 11.90 20.27
CA ALA A 10 17.72 11.71 19.05
C ALA A 10 17.45 10.34 18.41
N ILE A 11 17.46 9.26 19.22
CA ILE A 11 17.13 7.90 18.76
C ILE A 11 15.72 7.85 18.18
N LYS A 12 14.72 8.38 18.90
CA LYS A 12 13.32 8.42 18.40
C LYS A 12 13.22 9.15 17.07
N THR A 13 13.94 10.26 16.91
CA THR A 13 13.93 11.05 15.68
C THR A 13 14.56 10.29 14.51
N LEU A 14 15.71 9.64 14.74
CA LEU A 14 16.39 8.83 13.74
C LEU A 14 15.54 7.64 13.31
N VAL A 15 14.98 6.89 14.26
CA VAL A 15 14.09 5.75 13.99
C VAL A 15 12.86 6.20 13.20
N LYS A 16 12.21 7.30 13.61
CA LYS A 16 11.04 7.82 12.90
C LYS A 16 11.37 8.24 11.46
N LYS A 17 12.52 8.90 11.26
CA LYS A 17 13.00 9.31 9.93
C LYS A 17 13.30 8.10 9.04
N GLU A 18 13.86 7.04 9.61
CA GLU A 18 14.17 5.83 8.87
C GLU A 18 12.91 5.02 8.53
N ILE A 19 11.96 4.90 9.45
CA ILE A 19 10.66 4.30 9.19
C ILE A 19 9.91 5.09 8.11
N GLN A 20 9.91 6.42 8.18
CA GLN A 20 9.29 7.27 7.16
C GLN A 20 9.96 7.11 5.78
N LYS A 21 11.28 6.91 5.73
CA LYS A 21 11.98 6.54 4.49
C LYS A 21 11.65 5.13 4.01
N GLN A 22 11.33 4.22 4.92
CA GLN A 22 10.91 2.83 4.64
C GLN A 22 9.43 2.68 4.30
N SER A 23 8.60 3.72 4.45
CA SER A 23 7.30 3.84 3.79
C SER A 23 7.45 3.98 2.26
N GLN A 24 8.36 3.20 1.68
CA GLN A 24 8.62 3.09 0.26
C GLN A 24 7.36 2.51 -0.36
N SER A 25 6.82 3.24 -1.32
CA SER A 25 5.81 2.68 -2.20
C SER A 25 6.43 1.47 -2.90
N ARG A 26 5.83 0.29 -2.72
CA ARG A 26 6.19 -0.89 -3.51
C ARG A 26 5.05 -1.24 -4.44
N ASP A 27 5.41 -1.51 -5.69
CA ASP A 27 4.46 -1.97 -6.70
C ASP A 27 4.59 -3.49 -6.80
N VAL A 28 3.49 -4.21 -6.60
CA VAL A 28 3.43 -5.67 -6.67
C VAL A 28 2.37 -6.11 -7.67
N VAL A 29 2.62 -7.18 -8.41
CA VAL A 29 1.61 -7.78 -9.30
C VAL A 29 0.83 -8.82 -8.50
N ILE A 30 -0.50 -8.70 -8.48
CA ILE A 30 -1.37 -9.67 -7.82
C ILE A 30 -2.54 -10.02 -8.72
N VAL A 31 -3.04 -11.25 -8.59
CA VAL A 31 -4.22 -11.76 -9.31
C VAL A 31 -5.49 -11.41 -8.54
N VAL A 32 -6.49 -10.91 -9.26
CA VAL A 32 -7.83 -10.67 -8.72
C VAL A 32 -8.53 -12.01 -8.46
N THR A 33 -8.95 -12.24 -7.21
CA THR A 33 -9.63 -13.49 -6.80
C THR A 33 -11.15 -13.34 -6.66
N GLY A 34 -11.67 -12.11 -6.73
CA GLY A 34 -13.10 -11.84 -6.62
C GLY A 34 -13.45 -10.40 -7.04
N ILE A 35 -14.67 -10.20 -7.54
CA ILE A 35 -15.19 -8.88 -7.91
C ILE A 35 -16.63 -8.77 -7.41
N LYS A 36 -16.95 -7.68 -6.73
CA LYS A 36 -18.29 -7.41 -6.17
C LYS A 36 -18.61 -5.92 -6.28
N GLY A 37 -19.35 -5.54 -7.33
CA GLY A 37 -19.57 -4.14 -7.65
C GLY A 37 -18.24 -3.42 -7.89
N ASP A 38 -18.00 -2.33 -7.16
CA ASP A 38 -16.79 -1.50 -7.27
C ASP A 38 -15.62 -1.98 -6.38
N LYS A 39 -15.77 -3.15 -5.77
CA LYS A 39 -14.74 -3.78 -4.95
C LYS A 39 -14.11 -4.96 -5.64
N ILE A 40 -12.80 -5.12 -5.47
CA ILE A 40 -12.05 -6.29 -5.89
C ILE A 40 -11.41 -6.99 -4.70
N THR A 41 -11.35 -8.31 -4.76
CA THR A 41 -10.68 -9.14 -3.76
C THR A 41 -9.31 -9.52 -4.28
N ILE A 42 -8.28 -9.26 -3.48
CA ILE A 42 -6.90 -9.58 -3.78
C ILE A 42 -6.27 -10.08 -2.49
N ASP A 43 -5.61 -11.25 -2.53
CA ASP A 43 -4.93 -11.84 -1.37
C ASP A 43 -5.87 -11.97 -0.15
N GLY A 44 -7.13 -12.35 -0.40
CA GLY A 44 -8.16 -12.54 0.63
C GLY A 44 -8.74 -11.25 1.23
N ALA A 45 -8.33 -10.06 0.78
CA ALA A 45 -8.86 -8.79 1.27
C ALA A 45 -9.60 -7.99 0.18
N GLU A 46 -10.66 -7.29 0.58
CA GLU A 46 -11.44 -6.42 -0.32
C GLU A 46 -10.82 -5.01 -0.40
N TYR A 47 -10.70 -4.50 -1.62
CA TYR A 47 -10.21 -3.17 -1.92
C TYR A 47 -11.18 -2.42 -2.81
N TRP A 48 -11.42 -1.15 -2.48
CA TRP A 48 -12.13 -0.23 -3.36
C TRP A 48 -11.24 0.13 -4.54
N LEU A 49 -11.79 0.11 -5.74
CA LEU A 49 -11.16 0.68 -6.93
C LEU A 49 -11.16 2.21 -6.80
N LYS A 50 -10.17 2.76 -6.10
CA LYS A 50 -9.97 4.21 -6.02
C LYS A 50 -9.37 4.67 -7.36
N ASP A 51 -10.20 5.32 -8.18
CA ASP A 51 -9.83 6.03 -9.42
C ASP A 51 -9.33 5.19 -10.61
N GLY A 52 -9.85 3.98 -10.78
CA GLY A 52 -9.68 3.17 -12.00
C GLY A 52 -10.88 3.24 -12.93
N ILE A 53 -11.21 4.42 -13.46
CA ILE A 53 -12.26 4.57 -14.49
C ILE A 53 -11.89 3.66 -15.68
N GLY A 54 -12.76 2.70 -16.03
CA GLY A 54 -12.66 1.91 -17.26
C GLY A 54 -11.90 0.60 -17.19
N LEU A 55 -11.63 0.05 -16.00
CA LEU A 55 -10.98 -1.25 -15.88
C LEU A 55 -11.98 -2.39 -16.08
N ASN A 56 -11.91 -3.08 -17.23
CA ASN A 56 -12.67 -4.31 -17.46
C ASN A 56 -11.93 -5.48 -16.78
N LEU A 57 -12.02 -5.53 -15.45
CA LEU A 57 -11.37 -6.57 -14.64
C LEU A 57 -12.24 -7.81 -14.60
N ALA A 58 -11.59 -8.98 -14.72
CA ALA A 58 -12.20 -10.27 -14.46
C ALA A 58 -11.46 -10.97 -13.31
N VAL A 59 -12.11 -11.94 -12.68
CA VAL A 59 -11.41 -12.86 -11.78
C VAL A 59 -10.32 -13.58 -12.59
N GLY A 60 -9.10 -13.63 -12.05
CA GLY A 60 -7.91 -14.12 -12.75
C GLY A 60 -7.08 -13.04 -13.45
N THR A 61 -7.58 -11.80 -13.57
CA THR A 61 -6.80 -10.69 -14.14
C THR A 61 -5.63 -10.31 -13.20
N GLN A 62 -4.44 -10.14 -13.77
CA GLN A 62 -3.29 -9.59 -13.06
C GLN A 62 -3.39 -8.05 -13.00
N VAL A 63 -3.25 -7.50 -11.80
CA VAL A 63 -3.26 -6.05 -11.55
C VAL A 63 -2.01 -5.62 -10.80
N TRP A 64 -1.61 -4.37 -11.02
CA TRP A 64 -0.53 -3.75 -10.26
C TRP A 64 -1.11 -3.09 -9.02
N VAL A 65 -0.62 -3.49 -7.85
CA VAL A 65 -1.01 -2.91 -6.58
C VAL A 65 0.16 -2.11 -6.04
N ARG A 66 -0.02 -0.80 -5.91
CA ARG A 66 0.89 0.09 -5.22
C ARG A 66 0.56 0.11 -3.74
N ILE A 67 1.51 -0.27 -2.91
CA ILE A 67 1.38 -0.28 -1.45
C ILE A 67 2.16 0.91 -0.90
N VAL A 68 1.47 1.87 -0.29
CA VAL A 68 2.06 3.07 0.32
C VAL A 68 1.81 3.01 1.82
N GLY A 69 2.81 2.60 2.60
CA GLY A 69 2.62 2.30 4.02
C GLY A 69 1.61 1.16 4.20
N ASN A 70 0.46 1.45 4.82
CA ASN A 70 -0.64 0.49 5.03
C ASN A 70 -1.77 0.62 4.00
N GLU A 71 -1.68 1.58 3.08
CA GLU A 71 -2.69 1.80 2.05
C GLU A 71 -2.33 1.05 0.76
N LYS A 72 -3.33 0.51 0.05
CA LYS A 72 -3.16 -0.20 -1.22
C LYS A 72 -3.97 0.49 -2.31
N TYR A 73 -3.35 0.68 -3.47
CA TYR A 73 -3.91 1.33 -4.65
C TYR A 73 -3.79 0.39 -5.84
N ILE A 74 -4.84 0.25 -6.63
CA ILE A 74 -4.85 -0.67 -7.78
C ILE A 74 -4.74 0.15 -9.07
N ALA A 75 -3.78 -0.21 -9.92
CA ALA A 75 -3.66 0.25 -11.28
C ALA A 75 -3.72 -0.97 -12.23
N SER A 76 -4.53 -0.90 -13.29
CA SER A 76 -4.27 -1.76 -14.45
C SER A 76 -3.37 -1.01 -15.43
N ARG A 77 -2.57 -1.77 -16.17
CA ARG A 77 -1.95 -1.25 -17.39
C ARG A 77 -3.07 -0.92 -18.38
N ARG A 78 -3.01 0.26 -19.00
CA ARG A 78 -3.84 0.61 -20.17
C ARG A 78 -3.54 -0.33 -21.32
#